data_AF-A0A1G5PWW4-F1
#
_entry.id   AF-A0A1G5PWW4-F1
#
_cell.length_a   1.000
_cell.length_b   1.000
_cell.length_c   1.000
_cell.angle_alpha   90.00
_cell.angle_beta   90.00
_cell.angle_gamma   90.00
#
_symmetry.space_group_name_H-M   'P 1'
#
loop_
_entity.id
_entity.type
_entity.pdbx_description
1 polymer ?
#
loop_
_entity_poly.entity_id
_entity_poly.type
_entity_poly.pdbx_seq_one_letter_code
_entity_poly.pdbx_strand_id
1 'polypeptide(L)' 'MKHTDEVFPGWNLIPFACRSDNDDVACWTGKNVVVVDDYDVMRDATGAAVRHQAAEYHSMDEWLIAAVRDFMEFD' A
#
# COMPACT_ATOMS: atom_id res chain seq x y z
N MET A 1 -8.23 -14.77 5.29
CA MET A 1 -7.89 -13.38 5.63
C MET A 1 -6.54 -13.44 6.32
N LYS A 2 -5.43 -13.09 5.65
CA LYS A 2 -4.13 -13.01 6.30
C LYS A 2 -4.23 -11.97 7.43
N HIS A 3 -3.59 -12.19 8.57
CA HIS A 3 -3.64 -11.21 9.64
C HIS A 3 -2.89 -9.95 9.22
N THR A 4 -3.42 -8.75 9.50
CA THR A 4 -2.76 -7.47 9.19
C THR A 4 -1.32 -7.41 9.70
N ASP A 5 -1.03 -8.07 10.82
CA ASP A 5 0.31 -8.14 11.42
C ASP A 5 1.30 -9.01 10.63
N GLU A 6 0.80 -9.94 9.82
CA GLU A 6 1.63 -10.77 8.93
C GLU A 6 2.06 -10.00 7.68
N VAL A 7 1.22 -9.05 7.23
CA VAL A 7 1.39 -8.31 5.97
C VAL A 7 1.97 -6.90 6.20
N PHE A 8 1.67 -6.28 7.34
CA PHE A 8 2.13 -4.94 7.73
C PHE A 8 2.85 -4.98 9.10
N PRO A 9 3.95 -5.74 9.25
CA PRO A 9 4.55 -5.98 10.55
C PRO A 9 5.20 -4.73 11.13
N GLY A 10 4.56 -4.14 12.15
CA GLY A 10 5.10 -3.00 12.89
C GLY A 10 5.13 -1.69 12.11
N TRP A 11 4.52 -1.64 10.92
CA TRP A 11 4.37 -0.41 10.16
C TRP A 11 3.12 0.31 10.66
N ASN A 12 3.29 1.54 11.15
CA ASN A 12 2.17 2.38 11.63
C ASN A 12 1.32 2.88 10.45
N LEU A 13 0.59 1.96 9.83
CA LEU A 13 -0.18 2.13 8.62
C LEU A 13 -1.59 1.58 8.83
N ILE A 14 -2.57 2.25 8.23
CA ILE A 14 -3.97 1.81 8.25
C ILE A 14 -4.35 1.47 6.81
N PRO A 15 -4.40 0.18 6.41
CA PRO A 15 -4.83 -0.21 5.08
C PRO A 15 -6.31 0.12 4.89
N PHE A 16 -6.69 0.65 3.73
CA PHE A 16 -8.07 1.07 3.46
C PHE A 16 -8.60 0.73 2.06
N ALA A 17 -7.73 0.44 1.09
CA ALA A 17 -8.13 -0.05 -0.23
C ALA A 17 -7.08 -1.02 -0.78
N CYS A 18 -7.53 -2.05 -1.50
CA CYS A 18 -6.68 -3.08 -2.09
C CYS A 18 -7.08 -3.26 -3.56
N ARG A 19 -6.09 -3.27 -4.45
CA ARG A 19 -6.24 -3.64 -5.86
C ARG A 19 -6.19 -5.15 -6.01
N SER A 20 -7.16 -5.72 -6.72
CA SER A 20 -7.26 -7.17 -6.91
C SER A 20 -6.40 -7.71 -8.04
N ASP A 21 -5.83 -6.84 -8.89
CA ASP A 21 -5.07 -7.21 -10.09
C ASP A 21 -3.56 -7.26 -9.85
N ASN A 22 -3.05 -6.53 -8.87
CA ASN A 22 -1.62 -6.44 -8.56
C ASN A 22 -1.29 -6.45 -7.06
N ASP A 23 -2.26 -6.80 -6.21
CA ASP A 23 -2.11 -6.92 -4.75
C ASP A 23 -1.57 -5.65 -4.05
N ASP A 24 -1.67 -4.49 -4.71
CA ASP A 24 -1.33 -3.20 -4.11
C ASP A 24 -2.35 -2.81 -3.05
N VAL A 25 -1.85 -2.36 -1.89
CA VAL A 25 -2.69 -1.87 -0.81
C VAL A 25 -2.38 -0.41 -0.52
N ALA A 26 -3.40 0.44 -0.68
CA ALA A 26 -3.37 1.81 -0.24
C ALA A 26 -3.55 1.90 1.28
N CYS A 27 -2.64 2.62 1.93
CA CYS A 27 -2.56 2.75 3.37
C CYS A 27 -2.49 4.22 3.80
N TRP A 28 -3.14 4.56 4.90
CA TRP A 28 -3.04 5.86 5.55
C TRP A 28 -1.93 5.85 6.61
N THR A 29 -1.07 6.86 6.59
CA THR A 29 0.05 7.00 7.57
C THR A 29 -0.31 7.86 8.79
N GLY A 30 -1.49 8.49 8.80
CA GLY A 30 -1.81 9.60 9.68
C GLY A 30 -1.63 10.98 9.04
N LYS A 31 -0.96 11.07 7.88
CA LYS A 31 -0.67 12.34 7.18
C LYS A 31 -0.90 12.29 5.67
N ASN A 32 -0.57 11.17 5.04
CA ASN A 32 -0.54 10.99 3.59
C ASN A 32 -0.92 9.54 3.23
N VAL A 33 -1.08 9.27 1.94
CA VAL A 33 -1.37 7.92 1.43
C VAL A 33 -0.11 7.31 0.85
N VAL A 34 0.16 6.05 1.20
CA VAL A 34 1.21 5.23 0.59
C VAL A 34 0.59 4.00 -0.03
N VAL A 35 1.08 3.59 -1.20
CA VAL A 35 0.72 2.32 -1.82
C VAL A 35 1.87 1.36 -1.63
N VAL A 36 1.55 0.17 -1.11
CA VAL A 36 2.54 -0.83 -0.74
C VAL A 36 2.11 -2.17 -1.32
N ASP A 37 3.09 -2.93 -1.78
CA ASP A 37 2.89 -4.30 -2.26
C ASP A 37 2.67 -5.22 -1.06
N ASP A 38 1.57 -5.98 -1.05
CA ASP A 38 1.18 -6.84 0.06
C ASP A 38 1.76 -8.26 -0.01
N TYR A 39 2.34 -8.64 -1.15
CA TYR A 39 2.64 -10.04 -1.42
C TYR A 39 4.00 -10.46 -0.86
N ASP A 40 4.99 -9.57 -0.88
CA ASP A 40 6.37 -9.87 -0.47
C ASP A 40 6.85 -8.92 0.64
N VAL A 41 6.60 -9.31 1.90
CA VAL A 41 7.38 -8.78 3.04
C VAL A 41 8.81 -9.28 2.90
N MET A 42 9.60 -8.54 2.13
CA MET A 42 11.03 -8.78 1.96
C MET A 42 11.75 -8.57 3.28
N ARG A 43 12.80 -9.34 3.54
CA ARG A 43 13.65 -9.15 4.73
C ARG A 43 15.05 -8.78 4.31
N ASP A 44 15.62 -7.79 4.98
CA ASP A 44 17.02 -7.43 4.76
C ASP A 44 17.98 -8.45 5.41
N ALA A 45 19.29 -8.19 5.31
CA ALA A 45 20.32 -9.05 5.90
C ALA A 45 20.25 -9.18 7.43
N THR A 46 19.50 -8.30 8.11
CA THR A 46 19.26 -8.35 9.56
C THR A 46 17.97 -9.08 9.92
N GLY A 47 17.19 -9.49 8.92
CA GLY A 47 15.87 -10.10 9.10
C GLY A 47 14.76 -9.08 9.33
N ALA A 48 15.03 -7.78 9.23
CA ALA A 48 14.01 -6.74 9.38
C ALA A 48 13.10 -6.70 8.15
N ALA A 49 11.79 -6.52 8.37
CA ALA A 49 10.82 -6.39 7.29
C ALA A 49 11.06 -5.09 6.52
N VAL A 50 11.23 -5.21 5.22
CA VAL A 50 11.39 -4.11 4.27
C VAL A 50 10.12 -3.99 3.45
N ARG A 51 9.62 -2.77 3.35
CA ARG A 51 8.43 -2.44 2.56
C ARG A 51 8.84 -1.98 1.18
N HIS A 52 8.23 -2.54 0.14
CA HIS A 52 8.23 -1.92 -1.17
C HIS A 52 7.09 -0.90 -1.25
N GLN A 53 7.44 0.38 -1.36
CA GLN A 53 6.48 1.47 -1.53
C GLN A 53 6.48 1.86 -3.00
N ALA A 54 5.43 1.45 -3.71
CA ALA A 54 5.29 1.72 -5.13
C ALA A 54 4.95 3.20 -5.41
N ALA A 55 4.17 3.82 -4.52
CA ALA A 55 3.74 5.21 -4.67
C ALA A 55 3.49 5.93 -3.34
N GLU A 56 3.48 7.26 -3.40
CA GLU A 56 3.11 8.17 -2.32
C GLU A 56 2.23 9.29 -2.87
N TYR A 57 1.21 9.68 -2.11
CA TYR A 57 0.34 10.80 -2.43
C TYR A 57 0.18 11.67 -1.19
N HIS A 58 0.23 12.99 -1.35
CA HIS A 58 0.19 13.93 -0.22
C HIS A 58 -1.17 13.93 0.51
N SER A 59 -2.23 13.45 -0.13
CA SER A 59 -3.58 13.42 0.46
C SER A 59 -4.44 12.27 -0.08
N MET A 60 -5.57 12.01 0.60
CA MET A 60 -6.58 11.05 0.14
C MET A 60 -7.17 11.45 -1.22
N ASP A 61 -7.43 12.74 -1.43
CA ASP A 61 -8.04 13.23 -2.67
C ASP A 61 -7.11 13.03 -3.87
N GLU A 62 -5.82 13.29 -3.68
CA GLU A 62 -4.81 13.07 -4.72
C GLU A 62 -4.72 11.59 -5.11
N TRP A 63 -4.68 10.69 -4.12
CA TRP A 63 -4.71 9.26 -4.37
C TRP A 63 -5.99 8.84 -5.11
N LEU A 64 -7.16 9.33 -4.69
CA LEU A 64 -8.44 8.96 -5.30
C LEU A 64 -8.51 9.41 -6.76
N ILE A 65 -8.05 10.63 -7.07
CA ILE A 65 -7.97 11.12 -8.45
C ILE A 65 -7.07 10.23 -9.29
N ALA A 66 -5.91 9.83 -8.78
CA ALA A 66 -5.00 8.93 -9.48
C ALA A 66 -5.63 7.55 -9.71
N ALA A 67 -6.26 6.96 -8.69
CA ALA A 67 -6.93 5.67 -8.79
C ALA A 67 -8.09 5.67 -9.81
N VAL A 68 -8.88 6.76 -9.84
CA VAL A 68 -9.97 6.91 -10.82
C VAL A 68 -9.43 7.08 -12.24
N ARG A 69 -8.32 7.83 -12.42
CA ARG A 69 -7.68 7.98 -13.73
C ARG A 69 -7.15 6.65 -14.26
N ASP A 70 -6.44 5.90 -13.41
CA ASP A 70 -5.94 4.58 -13.74
C ASP A 70 -7.08 3.64 -14.13
N PHE A 71 -8.18 3.63 -13.36
CA PHE A 71 -9.37 2.86 -13.70
C PHE A 71 -9.96 3.21 -15.07
N MET A 72 -10.01 4.49 -15.44
CA MET A 72 -10.50 4.92 -16.76
C MET A 72 -9.55 4.60 -17.91
N GLU A 73 -8.24 4.50 -17.67
CA GLU A 73 -7.23 4.15 -18.67
C GLU A 73 -7.20 2.64 -18.98
N PHE A 74 -7.78 1.82 -18.10
CA PHE A 74 -7.89 0.37 -18.23
C PHE A 74 -9.14 -0.12 -19.00
N ASP A 75 -10.01 0.79 -19.47
CA ASP A 75 -11.19 0.52 -20.32
C ASP A 75 -10.89 0.58 -21.84
#